data_AF-A0A9D1ZV35-F1
#
_entry.id   AF-A0A9D1ZV35-F1
#
_cell.length_a   1.000
_cell.length_b   1.000
_cell.length_c   1.000
_cell.angle_alpha   90.00
_cell.angle_beta   90.00
_cell.angle_gamma   90.00
#
_symmetry.space_group_name_H-M   'P 1'
#
loop_
_entity.id
_entity.type
_entity.pdbx_description
1 polymer ?
#
loop_
_entity_poly.entity_id
_entity_poly.type
_entity_poly.pdbx_seq_one_letter_code
_entity_poly.pdbx_strand_id
1 'polypeptide(L)'
;MKKLKKHTLRAERNIVCALCAVIFLVFAGAAIAGWIAAPFPIGAVLTGVAAFVLVFTGILSGGWIKYAKRYYALAASPDHPTAIIGEGLTVTFCAVSPEKAAAYLREGAALAPLPKSYTREQWQQRSNAAKDIKARTIGDAKTVSYSAVCPSDLAALQNKKCVLLRKTYAENRAVFDYCGIFAAQQPLIADE
;
A
#
# COMPACT_ATOMS: atom_id res chain seq x y z
N MET A 1 1.11 -22.52 12.36
CA MET A 1 0.32 -21.59 11.52
C MET A 1 -0.74 -20.89 12.37
N LYS A 2 -0.46 -19.69 12.91
CA LYS A 2 -1.51 -18.87 13.53
C LYS A 2 -2.25 -18.15 12.39
N LYS A 3 -3.50 -18.55 12.13
CA LYS A 3 -4.37 -17.91 11.14
C LYS A 3 -4.33 -16.39 11.34
N LEU A 4 -3.83 -15.63 10.36
CA LEU A 4 -4.05 -14.19 10.28
C LEU A 4 -5.56 -13.97 10.45
N LYS A 5 -5.95 -13.36 11.57
CA LYS A 5 -7.34 -13.29 11.99
C LYS A 5 -8.13 -12.49 10.95
N LYS A 6 -9.02 -13.17 10.22
CA LYS A 6 -10.09 -12.58 9.40
C LYS A 6 -10.90 -11.49 10.14
N HIS A 7 -10.79 -11.43 11.47
CA HIS A 7 -11.35 -10.40 12.33
C HIS A 7 -10.72 -9.01 12.18
N THR A 8 -9.44 -8.88 11.83
CA THR A 8 -8.77 -7.57 11.80
C THR A 8 -9.31 -6.69 10.67
N LEU A 9 -9.47 -7.24 9.46
CA LEU A 9 -10.03 -6.50 8.33
C LEU A 9 -11.50 -6.12 8.52
N ARG A 10 -12.28 -7.00 9.17
CA ARG A 10 -13.69 -6.75 9.46
C ARG A 10 -13.82 -5.67 10.53
N ALA A 11 -12.94 -5.67 11.53
CA ALA A 11 -12.88 -4.65 12.57
C ALA A 11 -12.45 -3.30 11.99
N GLU A 12 -11.38 -3.23 11.19
CA GLU A 12 -10.93 -2.01 10.52
C GLU A 12 -12.00 -1.42 9.61
N ARG A 13 -12.65 -2.25 8.79
CA ARG A 13 -13.79 -1.79 7.98
C ARG A 13 -14.93 -1.24 8.85
N ASN A 14 -15.27 -1.92 9.93
CA ASN A 14 -16.33 -1.46 10.83
C ASN A 14 -15.95 -0.15 11.53
N ILE A 15 -14.68 0.03 11.92
CA ILE A 15 -14.16 1.27 12.51
C ILE A 15 -14.23 2.41 11.49
N VAL A 16 -13.74 2.21 10.26
CA VAL A 16 -13.80 3.23 9.20
C VAL A 16 -15.25 3.60 8.88
N CYS A 17 -16.15 2.62 8.74
CA CYS A 17 -17.57 2.88 8.53
C CYS A 17 -18.21 3.63 9.71
N ALA A 18 -17.87 3.29 10.95
CA ALA A 18 -18.36 4.00 12.13
C ALA A 18 -17.84 5.44 12.18
N LEU A 19 -16.58 5.67 11.80
CA LEU A 19 -15.96 7.00 11.77
C LEU A 19 -16.61 7.87 10.69
N CYS A 20 -16.88 7.32 9.50
CA CYS A 20 -17.67 8.00 8.48
C CYS A 20 -19.09 8.32 8.96
N ALA A 21 -19.75 7.39 9.67
CA ALA A 21 -21.09 7.63 10.23
C ALA A 21 -21.09 8.74 11.28
N VAL A 22 -20.07 8.81 12.15
CA VAL A 22 -19.92 9.91 13.12
C VAL A 22 -19.72 11.24 12.42
N ILE A 23 -18.85 11.30 11.40
CA ILE A 23 -18.66 12.50 10.57
C ILE A 23 -20.00 12.94 9.95
N PHE A 24 -20.80 12.00 9.45
CA PHE A 24 -22.13 12.29 8.90
C PHE A 24 -23.08 12.90 9.93
N LEU A 25 -23.14 12.34 11.14
CA LEU A 25 -23.99 12.86 12.19
C LEU A 25 -23.59 14.29 12.59
N VAL A 26 -22.29 14.58 12.65
CA VAL A 26 -21.77 15.93 12.97
C VAL A 26 -22.17 16.94 11.89
N PHE A 27 -21.96 16.62 10.61
CA PHE A 27 -22.31 17.53 9.51
C PHE A 27 -23.83 17.68 9.34
N ALA A 28 -24.60 16.62 9.54
CA ALA A 28 -26.06 16.71 9.55
C ALA A 28 -26.57 17.59 10.69
N GLY A 29 -26.02 17.45 11.90
CA GLY A 29 -26.33 18.31 13.04
C GLY A 29 -25.97 19.78 12.78
N ALA A 30 -24.80 20.04 12.20
CA ALA A 30 -24.36 21.38 11.83
C ALA A 30 -25.26 22.02 10.76
N ALA A 31 -25.70 21.25 9.76
CA ALA A 31 -26.63 21.73 8.74
C ALA A 31 -28.00 22.08 9.35
N ILE A 32 -28.56 21.21 10.19
CA ILE A 32 -29.85 21.46 10.89
C ILE A 32 -29.74 22.70 11.79
N ALA A 33 -28.67 22.82 12.58
CA ALA A 33 -28.43 23.99 13.40
C ALA A 33 -28.28 25.27 12.56
N GLY A 34 -27.61 25.18 11.40
CA GLY A 34 -27.47 26.28 10.45
C GLY A 34 -28.81 26.76 9.88
N TRP A 35 -29.73 25.86 9.59
CA TRP A 35 -31.08 26.21 9.15
C TRP A 35 -31.97 26.79 10.26
N ILE A 36 -31.76 26.37 11.51
CA ILE A 36 -32.53 26.85 12.67
C ILE A 36 -32.01 28.21 13.18
N ALA A 37 -30.70 28.44 13.15
CA ALA A 37 -30.06 29.56 13.84
C ALA A 37 -29.46 30.64 12.91
N ALA A 38 -29.42 30.44 11.59
CA ALA A 38 -28.78 31.36 10.67
C ALA A 38 -29.64 31.70 9.44
N PRO A 39 -29.44 32.88 8.81
CA PRO A 39 -30.15 33.27 7.60
C PRO A 39 -29.89 32.31 6.43
N PHE A 40 -30.89 32.19 5.54
CA PHE A 40 -30.95 31.29 4.38
C PHE A 40 -29.60 30.99 3.66
N PRO A 41 -28.74 31.97 3.32
CA PRO A 41 -27.47 31.69 2.65
C PRO A 41 -26.50 30.83 3.47
N ILE A 42 -26.51 30.92 4.81
CA ILE A 42 -25.61 30.15 5.68
C ILE A 42 -26.06 28.70 5.79
N GLY A 43 -27.38 28.45 5.94
CA GLY A 43 -27.95 27.11 5.92
C GLY A 43 -27.71 26.38 4.59
N ALA A 44 -27.84 27.10 3.46
CA ALA A 44 -27.56 26.57 2.13
C ALA A 44 -26.08 26.17 1.94
N VAL A 45 -25.13 27.02 2.37
CA VAL A 45 -23.69 26.72 2.31
C VAL A 45 -23.33 25.51 3.18
N LEU A 46 -23.83 25.44 4.42
CA LEU A 46 -23.57 24.31 5.32
C LEU A 46 -24.12 23.00 4.77
N THR A 47 -25.29 23.04 4.13
CA THR A 47 -25.89 21.87 3.46
C THR A 47 -25.03 21.43 2.26
N GLY A 48 -24.52 22.38 1.47
CA GLY A 48 -23.62 22.09 0.36
C GLY A 48 -22.29 21.45 0.81
N VAL A 49 -21.69 21.98 1.89
CA VAL A 49 -20.47 21.40 2.49
C VAL A 49 -20.75 20.00 3.03
N ALA A 50 -21.86 19.79 3.74
CA ALA A 50 -22.25 18.48 4.24
C ALA A 50 -22.40 17.48 3.08
N ALA A 51 -23.13 17.84 2.01
CA ALA A 51 -23.31 17.00 0.83
C ALA A 51 -21.98 16.67 0.13
N PHE A 52 -21.07 17.64 0.01
CA PHE A 52 -19.72 17.39 -0.53
C PHE A 52 -18.95 16.39 0.34
N VAL A 53 -18.98 16.54 1.66
CA VAL A 53 -18.33 15.60 2.58
C VAL A 53 -18.95 14.20 2.46
N LEU A 54 -20.27 14.08 2.31
CA LEU A 54 -20.95 12.80 2.04
C LEU A 54 -20.40 12.11 0.80
N VAL A 55 -20.39 12.83 -0.33
CA VAL A 55 -19.95 12.28 -1.61
C VAL A 55 -18.46 11.92 -1.55
N PHE A 56 -17.63 12.82 -1.02
CA PHE A 56 -16.18 12.62 -0.96
C PHE A 56 -15.79 11.44 -0.06
N THR A 57 -16.35 11.35 1.15
CA THR A 57 -16.10 10.21 2.05
C THR A 57 -16.68 8.90 1.50
N GLY A 58 -17.81 8.94 0.80
CA GLY A 58 -18.35 7.79 0.08
C GLY A 58 -17.40 7.27 -1.00
N ILE A 59 -16.83 8.16 -1.81
CA ILE A 59 -15.83 7.80 -2.83
C ILE A 59 -14.57 7.23 -2.19
N LEU A 60 -14.04 7.90 -1.16
CA LEU A 60 -12.84 7.45 -0.45
C LEU A 60 -13.03 6.08 0.21
N SER A 61 -14.14 5.88 0.92
CA SER A 61 -14.45 4.60 1.58
C SER A 61 -14.65 3.47 0.56
N GLY A 62 -15.36 3.73 -0.54
CA GLY A 62 -15.53 2.77 -1.62
C GLY A 62 -14.19 2.37 -2.28
N GLY A 63 -13.33 3.37 -2.53
CA GLY A 63 -11.98 3.16 -3.05
C GLY A 63 -11.13 2.33 -2.11
N TRP A 64 -11.12 2.68 -0.82
CA TRP A 64 -10.37 1.97 0.21
C TRP A 64 -10.85 0.52 0.39
N ILE A 65 -12.15 0.26 0.40
CA ILE A 65 -12.69 -1.11 0.50
C ILE A 65 -12.24 -1.97 -0.69
N LYS A 66 -12.25 -1.41 -1.90
CA LYS A 66 -11.80 -2.12 -3.11
C LYS A 66 -10.29 -2.40 -3.06
N TYR A 67 -9.51 -1.44 -2.60
CA TYR A 67 -8.08 -1.60 -2.34
C TYR A 67 -7.83 -2.71 -1.31
N ALA A 68 -8.39 -2.59 -0.11
CA ALA A 68 -8.20 -3.51 1.00
C ALA A 68 -8.64 -4.92 0.62
N LYS A 69 -9.78 -5.09 -0.04
CA LYS A 69 -10.22 -6.42 -0.49
C LYS A 69 -9.19 -7.09 -1.41
N ARG A 70 -8.57 -6.34 -2.33
CA ARG A 70 -7.58 -6.89 -3.27
C ARG A 70 -6.22 -7.13 -2.60
N TYR A 71 -5.72 -6.13 -1.88
CA TYR A 71 -4.42 -6.18 -1.22
C TYR A 71 -4.35 -7.34 -0.21
N TYR A 72 -5.32 -7.41 0.70
CA TYR A 72 -5.30 -8.41 1.77
C TYR A 72 -5.64 -9.81 1.25
N ALA A 73 -6.39 -9.93 0.15
CA ALA A 73 -6.54 -11.20 -0.55
C ALA A 73 -5.21 -11.68 -1.13
N LEU A 74 -4.43 -10.78 -1.75
CA LEU A 74 -3.08 -11.10 -2.23
C LEU A 74 -2.12 -11.41 -1.08
N ALA A 75 -2.20 -10.68 0.04
CA ALA A 75 -1.41 -10.93 1.24
C ALA A 75 -1.72 -12.29 1.90
N ALA A 76 -2.92 -12.83 1.73
CA ALA A 76 -3.26 -14.17 2.22
C ALA A 76 -3.14 -15.26 1.14
N SER A 77 -3.07 -14.90 -0.13
CA SER A 77 -3.12 -15.84 -1.25
C SER A 77 -1.83 -16.68 -1.32
N PRO A 78 -1.95 -18.01 -1.50
CA PRO A 78 -0.82 -18.89 -1.79
C PRO A 78 -0.31 -18.73 -3.22
N ASP A 79 -1.12 -18.21 -4.15
CA ASP A 79 -0.75 -18.00 -5.56
C ASP A 79 0.31 -16.91 -5.73
N HIS A 80 0.46 -16.04 -4.72
CA HIS A 80 1.50 -15.03 -4.63
C HIS A 80 2.32 -15.31 -3.38
N PRO A 81 3.16 -16.36 -3.37
CA PRO A 81 3.84 -16.81 -2.15
C PRO A 81 4.87 -15.81 -1.63
N THR A 82 5.28 -14.84 -2.44
CA THR A 82 6.34 -13.88 -2.12
C THR A 82 5.85 -12.44 -2.31
N ALA A 83 6.31 -11.53 -1.45
CA ALA A 83 6.19 -10.09 -1.64
C ALA A 83 7.57 -9.42 -1.68
N ILE A 84 7.75 -8.45 -2.56
CA ILE A 84 8.95 -7.62 -2.68
C ILE A 84 8.63 -6.27 -2.06
N ILE A 85 9.46 -5.79 -1.13
CA ILE A 85 9.34 -4.45 -0.56
C ILE A 85 10.47 -3.58 -1.11
N GLY A 86 10.10 -2.63 -1.97
CA GLY A 86 11.03 -1.69 -2.61
C GLY A 86 11.15 -0.37 -1.86
N GLU A 87 11.93 0.54 -2.44
CA GLU A 87 12.06 1.92 -1.96
C GLU A 87 10.68 2.60 -1.87
N GLY A 88 10.54 3.52 -0.91
CA GLY A 88 9.27 4.23 -0.66
C GLY A 88 8.13 3.33 -0.15
N LEU A 89 8.46 2.18 0.46
CA LEU A 89 7.49 1.20 0.96
C LEU A 89 6.52 0.74 -0.14
N THR A 90 7.04 0.51 -1.34
CA THR A 90 6.29 -0.11 -2.43
C THR A 90 6.23 -1.62 -2.20
N VAL A 91 5.05 -2.23 -2.32
CA VAL A 91 4.88 -3.69 -2.15
C VAL A 91 4.47 -4.31 -3.47
N THR A 92 5.25 -5.26 -3.95
CA THR A 92 4.95 -6.04 -5.15
C THR A 92 4.75 -7.50 -4.81
N PHE A 93 3.54 -8.01 -5.01
CA PHE A 93 3.22 -9.43 -4.88
C PHE A 93 3.69 -10.17 -6.13
N CYS A 94 4.40 -11.28 -5.94
CA CYS A 94 4.95 -12.06 -7.03
C CYS A 94 4.54 -13.53 -6.92
N ALA A 95 4.11 -14.11 -8.04
CA ALA A 95 3.82 -15.54 -8.17
C ALA A 95 5.10 -16.39 -8.38
N VAL A 96 6.16 -16.11 -7.62
CA VAL A 96 7.48 -16.77 -7.75
C VAL A 96 8.06 -17.12 -6.39
N SER A 97 9.08 -17.99 -6.38
CA SER A 97 9.84 -18.32 -5.18
C SER A 97 10.59 -17.10 -4.63
N PRO A 98 10.88 -17.06 -3.32
CA PRO A 98 11.64 -15.97 -2.69
C PRO A 98 13.05 -15.83 -3.29
N GLU A 99 13.66 -16.92 -3.77
CA GLU A 99 14.97 -16.91 -4.41
C GLU A 99 14.96 -16.12 -5.73
N LYS A 100 13.95 -16.33 -6.58
CA LYS A 100 13.80 -15.57 -7.84
C LYS A 100 13.50 -14.10 -7.57
N ALA A 101 12.66 -13.83 -6.57
CA ALA A 101 12.38 -12.47 -6.13
C ALA A 101 13.65 -11.78 -5.57
N ALA A 102 14.49 -12.52 -4.85
CA ALA A 102 15.76 -12.00 -4.35
C ALA A 102 16.78 -11.75 -5.47
N ALA A 103 16.85 -12.64 -6.46
CA ALA A 103 17.68 -12.43 -7.64
C ALA A 103 17.25 -11.15 -8.40
N TYR A 104 15.93 -10.95 -8.58
CA TYR A 104 15.39 -9.73 -9.20
C TYR A 104 15.79 -8.46 -8.46
N LEU A 105 15.65 -8.44 -7.13
CA LEU A 105 16.06 -7.29 -6.32
C LEU A 105 17.57 -7.05 -6.37
N ARG A 106 18.39 -8.11 -6.28
CA ARG A 106 19.85 -8.00 -6.33
C ARG A 106 20.34 -7.47 -7.67
N GLU A 107 19.85 -8.06 -8.77
CA GLU A 107 20.20 -7.59 -10.12
C GLU A 107 19.66 -6.18 -10.38
N GLY A 108 18.48 -5.84 -9.85
CA GLY A 108 17.91 -4.50 -9.94
C GLY A 108 18.72 -3.45 -9.17
N ALA A 109 19.24 -3.79 -7.99
CA ALA A 109 20.09 -2.91 -7.19
C ALA A 109 21.45 -2.65 -7.86
N ALA A 110 21.96 -3.61 -8.66
CA ALA A 110 23.18 -3.44 -9.43
C ALA A 110 23.03 -2.46 -10.63
N LEU A 111 21.80 -2.06 -10.98
CA LEU A 111 21.60 -1.04 -12.00
C LEU A 111 22.09 0.33 -11.51
N ALA A 112 22.96 0.95 -12.29
CA ALA A 112 23.42 2.31 -12.01
C ALA A 112 22.22 3.26 -11.81
N PRO A 113 22.21 4.06 -10.72
CA PRO A 113 21.16 5.04 -10.51
C PRO A 113 21.17 6.08 -11.63
N LEU A 114 19.99 6.57 -12.01
CA LEU A 114 19.93 7.67 -12.98
C LEU A 114 20.51 8.94 -12.33
N PRO A 115 21.35 9.70 -13.04
CA PRO A 115 21.81 11.00 -12.58
C PRO A 115 20.62 11.98 -12.46
N LYS A 116 20.79 13.06 -11.69
CA LYS A 116 19.74 14.08 -11.48
C LYS A 116 19.18 14.66 -12.79
N SER A 117 20.04 14.76 -13.81
CA SER A 117 19.68 15.10 -15.19
C SER A 117 20.11 13.97 -16.10
N TYR A 118 19.18 13.38 -16.84
CA TYR A 118 19.44 12.27 -17.73
C TYR A 118 18.84 12.51 -19.13
N THR A 119 19.45 11.93 -20.14
CA THR A 119 18.91 11.95 -21.51
C THR A 119 17.86 10.87 -21.69
N ARG A 120 17.00 11.02 -22.71
CA ARG A 120 16.03 9.98 -23.10
C ARG A 120 16.71 8.63 -23.38
N GLU A 121 17.89 8.66 -24.01
CA GLU A 121 18.67 7.47 -24.34
C GLU A 121 19.14 6.74 -23.07
N GLN A 122 19.68 7.46 -22.09
CA GLN A 122 20.09 6.88 -20.80
C GLN A 122 18.92 6.25 -20.05
N TRP A 123 17.75 6.91 -20.06
CA TRP A 123 16.53 6.34 -19.49
C TRP A 123 16.11 5.06 -20.22
N GLN A 124 16.17 5.06 -21.54
CA GLN A 124 15.76 3.91 -22.35
C GLN A 124 16.72 2.73 -22.20
N GLN A 125 18.04 2.98 -22.12
CA GLN A 125 19.04 1.96 -21.81
C GLN A 125 18.78 1.32 -20.44
N ARG A 126 18.55 2.13 -19.40
CA ARG A 126 18.23 1.61 -18.07
C ARG A 126 16.90 0.84 -18.05
N SER A 127 15.89 1.34 -18.76
CA SER A 127 14.58 0.69 -18.88
C SER A 127 14.69 -0.68 -19.56
N ASN A 128 15.48 -0.79 -20.63
CA ASN A 128 15.74 -2.05 -21.30
C ASN A 128 16.51 -3.01 -20.38
N ALA A 129 17.56 -2.55 -19.69
CA ALA A 129 18.29 -3.37 -18.74
C ALA A 129 17.37 -3.89 -17.60
N ALA A 130 16.46 -3.06 -17.08
CA ALA A 130 15.48 -3.47 -16.08
C ALA A 130 14.48 -4.50 -16.63
N LYS A 131 14.07 -4.39 -17.89
CA LYS A 131 13.22 -5.39 -18.56
C LYS A 131 13.95 -6.71 -18.73
N ASP A 132 15.21 -6.69 -19.13
CA ASP A 132 16.03 -7.88 -19.29
C ASP A 132 16.23 -8.60 -17.96
N ILE A 133 16.53 -7.86 -16.89
CA ILE A 133 16.60 -8.40 -15.52
C ILE A 133 15.26 -9.05 -15.13
N LYS A 134 14.14 -8.36 -15.38
CA LYS A 134 12.81 -8.91 -15.11
C LYS A 134 12.59 -10.23 -15.87
N ALA A 135 12.91 -10.26 -17.16
CA ALA A 135 12.73 -11.43 -18.02
C ALA A 135 13.59 -12.63 -17.55
N ARG A 136 14.84 -12.40 -17.14
CA ARG A 136 15.74 -13.46 -16.65
C ARG A 136 15.37 -14.01 -15.27
N THR A 137 14.83 -13.16 -14.39
CA THR A 137 14.60 -13.53 -12.99
C THR A 137 13.17 -14.01 -12.73
N ILE A 138 12.21 -13.08 -12.77
CA ILE A 138 10.80 -13.37 -12.50
C ILE A 138 10.02 -13.74 -13.77
N GLY A 139 10.57 -13.50 -14.95
CA GLY A 139 9.98 -13.84 -16.24
C GLY A 139 8.58 -13.25 -16.42
N ASP A 140 7.67 -14.06 -16.94
CA ASP A 140 6.27 -13.71 -17.16
C ASP A 140 5.38 -13.89 -15.92
N ALA A 141 5.98 -14.03 -14.73
CA ALA A 141 5.22 -14.22 -13.51
C ALA A 141 4.29 -13.04 -13.24
N LYS A 142 3.06 -13.37 -12.82
CA LYS A 142 2.09 -12.36 -12.43
C LYS A 142 2.61 -11.55 -11.25
N THR A 143 2.66 -10.24 -11.46
CA THR A 143 3.10 -9.27 -10.47
C THR A 143 2.01 -8.24 -10.25
N VAL A 144 1.75 -7.90 -8.99
CA VAL A 144 0.79 -6.85 -8.61
C VAL A 144 1.49 -5.91 -7.64
N SER A 145 1.64 -4.65 -8.03
CA SER A 145 2.35 -3.64 -7.26
C SER A 145 1.37 -2.64 -6.63
N TYR A 146 1.69 -2.25 -5.41
CA TYR A 146 1.01 -1.20 -4.65
C TYR A 146 2.03 -0.19 -4.17
N SER A 147 1.80 1.07 -4.49
CA SER A 147 2.68 2.17 -4.11
C SER A 147 2.31 2.73 -2.75
N ALA A 148 3.33 3.13 -1.97
CA ALA A 148 3.17 3.87 -0.70
C ALA A 148 2.17 3.21 0.27
N VAL A 149 2.43 1.96 0.65
CA VAL A 149 1.56 1.25 1.59
C VAL A 149 1.75 1.79 3.01
N CYS A 150 0.68 1.76 3.82
CA CYS A 150 0.74 2.21 5.21
C CYS A 150 1.26 1.10 6.15
N PRO A 151 1.63 1.44 7.40
CA PRO A 151 2.12 0.45 8.37
C PRO A 151 1.15 -0.73 8.64
N SER A 152 -0.16 -0.51 8.59
CA SER A 152 -1.14 -1.60 8.78
C SER A 152 -1.13 -2.60 7.61
N ASP A 153 -0.97 -2.12 6.38
CA ASP A 153 -0.84 -2.98 5.20
C ASP A 153 0.45 -3.81 5.28
N LEU A 154 1.53 -3.19 5.74
CA LEU A 154 2.80 -3.86 6.02
C LEU A 154 2.64 -4.97 7.08
N ALA A 155 1.95 -4.69 8.19
CA ALA A 155 1.70 -5.70 9.22
C ALA A 155 0.92 -6.92 8.69
N ALA A 156 0.06 -6.74 7.68
CA ALA A 156 -0.65 -7.85 7.03
C ALA A 156 0.28 -8.87 6.36
N LEU A 157 1.51 -8.46 6.02
CA LEU A 157 2.52 -9.29 5.40
C LEU A 157 3.33 -10.13 6.40
N GLN A 158 3.08 -10.03 7.70
CA GLN A 158 3.85 -10.75 8.74
C GLN A 158 3.93 -12.27 8.51
N ASN A 159 2.94 -12.87 7.84
CA ASN A 159 2.92 -14.29 7.51
C ASN A 159 3.20 -14.61 6.03
N LYS A 160 3.77 -13.65 5.29
CA LYS A 160 4.24 -13.83 3.91
C LYS A 160 5.77 -13.79 3.86
N LYS A 161 6.35 -14.56 2.94
CA LYS A 161 7.78 -14.46 2.63
C LYS A 161 8.03 -13.11 1.95
N CYS A 162 8.72 -12.19 2.62
CA CYS A 162 8.96 -10.86 2.07
C CYS A 162 10.44 -10.60 1.84
N VAL A 163 10.81 -10.17 0.65
CA VAL A 163 12.19 -9.88 0.25
C VAL A 163 12.37 -8.37 0.12
N LEU A 164 13.44 -7.83 0.68
CA LEU A 164 13.76 -6.40 0.64
C LEU A 164 15.26 -6.16 0.74
N LEU A 165 15.67 -4.98 0.29
CA LEU A 165 17.05 -4.50 0.40
C LEU A 165 17.36 -4.02 1.83
N ARG A 166 18.61 -4.18 2.26
CA ARG A 166 19.06 -3.76 3.60
C ARG A 166 18.96 -2.25 3.78
N LYS A 167 19.27 -1.47 2.76
CA LYS A 167 19.12 -0.02 2.76
C LYS A 167 17.66 0.38 2.98
N THR A 168 16.72 -0.25 2.28
CA THR A 168 15.28 0.01 2.46
C THR A 168 14.84 -0.27 3.90
N TYR A 169 15.34 -1.36 4.51
CA TYR A 169 15.10 -1.65 5.92
C TYR A 169 15.71 -0.57 6.83
N ALA A 170 16.97 -0.18 6.61
CA ALA A 170 17.66 0.80 7.44
C ALA A 170 16.96 2.17 7.44
N GLU A 171 16.50 2.63 6.27
CA GLU A 171 15.78 3.89 6.12
C GLU A 171 14.41 3.89 6.82
N ASN A 172 13.74 2.73 6.88
CA ASN A 172 12.38 2.60 7.40
C ASN A 172 12.31 1.72 8.66
N ARG A 173 13.42 1.62 9.41
CA ARG A 173 13.58 0.66 10.51
C ARG A 173 12.46 0.76 11.54
N ALA A 174 12.11 1.97 11.96
CA ALA A 174 11.04 2.21 12.93
C ALA A 174 9.69 1.64 12.47
N VAL A 175 9.39 1.71 11.17
CA VAL A 175 8.16 1.15 10.58
C VAL A 175 8.21 -0.38 10.63
N PHE A 176 9.30 -1.00 10.19
CA PHE A 176 9.41 -2.46 10.16
C PHE A 176 9.43 -3.09 11.56
N ASP A 177 10.11 -2.45 12.51
CA ASP A 177 10.16 -2.87 13.90
C ASP A 177 8.75 -2.80 14.54
N TYR A 178 7.95 -1.78 14.22
CA TYR A 178 6.56 -1.67 14.65
C TYR A 178 5.62 -2.69 13.97
N CYS A 179 5.79 -2.92 12.66
CA CYS A 179 4.90 -3.81 11.88
C CYS A 179 5.18 -5.30 12.10
N GLY A 180 6.32 -5.66 12.71
CA GLY A 180 6.68 -7.03 13.06
C GLY A 180 7.03 -7.94 11.88
N ILE A 181 7.20 -7.40 10.66
CA ILE A 181 7.53 -8.22 9.48
C ILE A 181 8.96 -8.77 9.58
N PHE A 182 9.91 -7.94 10.04
CA PHE A 182 11.32 -8.31 10.20
C PHE A 182 11.50 -9.50 11.16
N ALA A 183 10.85 -9.45 12.33
CA ALA A 183 10.95 -10.51 13.33
C ALA A 183 10.35 -11.84 12.87
N ALA A 184 9.45 -11.82 11.87
CA ALA A 184 8.67 -12.99 11.51
C ALA A 184 9.19 -13.69 10.25
N GLN A 185 9.47 -13.00 9.12
CA GLN A 185 9.45 -13.68 7.80
C GLN A 185 10.27 -13.08 6.63
N GLN A 186 11.45 -12.49 6.84
CA GLN A 186 12.17 -11.81 5.73
C GLN A 186 13.62 -12.26 5.51
N PRO A 187 14.00 -12.65 4.28
CA PRO A 187 15.39 -12.57 3.84
C PRO A 187 15.75 -11.13 3.44
N LEU A 188 16.78 -10.59 4.08
CA LEU A 188 17.43 -9.33 3.72
C LEU A 188 18.48 -9.57 2.63
N ILE A 189 18.51 -8.70 1.63
CA ILE A 189 19.57 -8.69 0.61
C ILE A 189 20.59 -7.61 0.99
N ALA A 190 21.86 -7.98 1.01
CA ALA A 190 22.94 -7.02 1.16
C ALA A 190 22.99 -6.12 -0.08
N ASP A 191 22.98 -4.82 0.15
CA ASP A 191 23.41 -3.83 -0.83
C ASP A 191 24.93 -3.73 -0.63
N GLU A 192 25.72 -4.20 -1.61
CA GLU A 192 27.18 -4.01 -1.61
C GLU A 192 27.55 -2.52 -1.73
#